data_AF-A0A4V5P1T8-F1
#
_entry.id   AF-A0A4V5P1T8-F1
#
_cell.length_a   1.000
_cell.length_b   1.000
_cell.length_c   1.000
_cell.angle_alpha   90.00
_cell.angle_beta   90.00
_cell.angle_gamma   90.00
#
_symmetry.space_group_name_H-M   'P 1'
#
loop_
_entity.id
_entity.type
_entity.pdbx_description
1 polymer ?
#
loop_
_entity_poly.entity_id
_entity_poly.type
_entity_poly.pdbx_seq_one_letter_code
_entity_poly.pdbx_strand_id
1 'polypeptide(L)'
;MITNESELSTKQYIVSAILELLGLKHFELISVKEIVKKAGISRSTFYLHFQNKFDLIDTVRDDITTTFLSFYGHKENASLAVNKTTYYICQHIYDYRNFYQYEFDNPSYVQELSNTLAEKLLQVYDDKSYAIFASFGTIGYLTFWVKDGFQLSPDEAAAELVKIGVTDWSTLSNGIKIRNIL
;
A
#
# COMPACT_ATOMS: atom_id res chain seq x y z
N MET A 1 -30.91 -9.76 16.29
CA MET A 1 -29.62 -9.69 15.56
C MET A 1 -28.64 -8.96 16.47
N ILE A 2 -27.75 -9.69 17.13
CA ILE A 2 -26.67 -9.10 17.95
C ILE A 2 -25.41 -9.20 17.11
N THR A 3 -24.87 -8.07 16.66
CA THR A 3 -23.65 -8.03 15.85
C THR A 3 -22.44 -7.94 16.79
N ASN A 4 -21.81 -9.08 17.06
CA ASN A 4 -20.37 -9.35 16.90
C ASN A 4 -19.27 -8.33 17.26
N GLU A 5 -19.43 -7.45 18.25
CA GLU A 5 -18.30 -6.65 18.76
C GLU A 5 -17.11 -7.52 19.22
N SER A 6 -17.37 -8.71 19.79
CA SER A 6 -16.32 -9.67 20.20
C SER A 6 -15.64 -10.39 19.03
N GLU A 7 -16.35 -10.63 17.92
CA GLU A 7 -15.77 -11.27 16.74
C GLU A 7 -14.96 -10.29 15.89
N LEU A 8 -15.41 -9.03 15.78
CA LEU A 8 -14.69 -7.96 15.09
C LEU A 8 -13.34 -7.67 15.78
N SER A 9 -13.34 -7.61 17.10
CA SER A 9 -12.10 -7.43 17.88
C SER A 9 -11.16 -8.64 17.74
N THR A 10 -11.69 -9.87 17.70
CA THR A 10 -10.87 -11.08 17.51
C THR A 10 -10.18 -11.10 16.14
N LYS A 11 -10.89 -10.78 15.05
CA LYS A 11 -10.29 -10.65 13.72
C LYS A 11 -9.15 -9.63 13.75
N GLN A 12 -9.34 -8.48 14.39
CA GLN A 12 -8.33 -7.42 14.52
C GLN A 12 -7.10 -7.89 15.29
N TYR A 13 -7.25 -8.64 16.40
CA TYR A 13 -6.10 -9.20 17.12
C TYR A 13 -5.30 -10.19 16.27
N ILE A 14 -5.97 -11.02 15.46
CA ILE A 14 -5.30 -11.94 14.52
C ILE A 14 -4.53 -11.16 13.45
N VAL A 15 -5.14 -10.12 12.87
CA VAL A 15 -4.52 -9.24 11.87
C VAL A 15 -3.30 -8.51 12.45
N SER A 16 -3.43 -7.92 13.64
CA SER A 16 -2.29 -7.28 14.31
C SER A 16 -1.14 -8.27 14.54
N ALA A 17 -1.46 -9.50 14.98
CA ALA A 17 -0.47 -10.53 15.21
C ALA A 17 0.32 -10.91 13.95
N ILE A 18 -0.34 -11.09 12.80
CA ILE A 18 0.37 -11.41 11.55
C ILE A 18 1.22 -10.23 11.07
N LEU A 19 0.71 -8.99 11.15
CA LEU A 19 1.46 -7.78 10.75
C LEU A 19 2.71 -7.58 11.61
N GLU A 20 2.63 -7.83 12.91
CA GLU A 20 3.80 -7.80 13.79
C GLU A 20 4.80 -8.93 13.48
N LEU A 21 4.32 -10.14 13.19
CA LEU A 21 5.18 -11.28 12.88
C LEU A 21 5.91 -11.11 11.54
N LEU A 22 5.31 -10.44 10.56
CA LEU A 22 5.98 -10.09 9.29
C LEU A 22 7.21 -9.20 9.50
N GLY A 23 7.18 -8.31 10.50
CA GLY A 23 8.33 -7.49 10.86
C GLY A 23 9.47 -8.26 11.56
N LEU A 24 9.25 -9.52 11.91
CA LEU A 24 10.22 -10.34 12.65
C LEU A 24 10.82 -11.46 11.80
N LYS A 25 10.12 -11.93 10.76
CA LYS A 25 10.56 -13.04 9.90
C LYS A 25 9.72 -13.17 8.63
N HIS A 26 10.30 -13.88 7.65
CA HIS A 26 9.62 -14.24 6.41
C HIS A 26 8.30 -14.99 6.66
N PHE A 27 7.28 -14.64 5.86
CA PHE A 27 5.92 -15.15 5.96
C PHE A 27 5.84 -16.69 5.93
N GLU A 28 6.70 -17.33 5.13
CA GLU A 28 6.78 -18.78 4.97
C GLU A 28 7.09 -19.47 6.30
N LEU A 29 7.87 -18.83 7.16
CA LEU A 29 8.29 -19.30 8.49
C LEU A 29 7.30 -18.96 9.61
N ILE A 30 6.25 -18.19 9.32
CA ILE A 30 5.19 -17.89 10.28
C ILE A 30 4.24 -19.08 10.35
N SER A 31 3.96 -19.59 11.54
CA SER A 31 2.99 -20.66 11.76
C SER A 31 1.69 -20.15 12.42
N VAL A 32 0.57 -20.83 12.18
CA VAL A 32 -0.70 -20.55 12.89
C VAL A 32 -0.52 -20.59 14.40
N LYS A 33 0.32 -21.51 14.91
CA LYS A 33 0.65 -21.60 16.34
C LYS A 33 1.21 -20.29 16.89
N GLU A 34 2.07 -19.63 16.14
CA GLU A 34 2.70 -18.37 16.57
C GLU A 34 1.74 -17.20 16.46
N ILE A 35 0.92 -17.17 15.39
CA ILE A 35 -0.13 -16.16 15.21
C ILE A 35 -1.09 -16.20 16.41
N VAL A 36 -1.63 -17.38 16.75
CA VAL A 36 -2.59 -17.49 17.86
C VAL A 36 -1.96 -17.22 19.22
N LYS A 37 -0.69 -17.59 19.41
CA LYS A 37 0.07 -17.25 20.63
C LYS A 37 0.25 -15.75 20.77
N LYS A 38 0.58 -15.06 19.67
CA LYS A 38 0.80 -13.62 19.63
C LYS A 38 -0.52 -12.84 19.81
N ALA A 39 -1.61 -13.31 19.20
CA ALA A 39 -2.95 -12.74 19.33
C ALA A 39 -3.63 -13.05 20.68
N GLY A 40 -3.11 -13.99 21.48
CA GLY A 40 -3.71 -14.38 22.76
C GLY A 40 -4.99 -15.20 22.63
N ILE A 41 -5.14 -15.99 21.54
CA ILE A 41 -6.35 -16.77 21.26
C ILE A 41 -6.07 -18.27 21.09
N SER A 42 -7.13 -19.08 21.02
CA SER A 42 -7.01 -20.51 20.70
C SER A 42 -6.90 -20.76 19.19
N ARG A 43 -6.37 -21.94 18.80
CA ARG A 43 -6.38 -22.37 17.39
C ARG A 43 -7.80 -22.54 16.86
N SER A 44 -8.71 -23.05 17.67
CA SER A 44 -10.12 -23.19 17.29
C SER A 44 -10.73 -21.82 16.96
N THR A 45 -10.41 -20.79 17.75
CA THR A 45 -10.85 -19.41 17.51
C THR A 45 -10.29 -18.86 16.20
N PHE A 46 -9.00 -19.10 15.90
CA PHE A 46 -8.42 -18.72 14.60
C PHE A 46 -9.21 -19.32 13.43
N TYR A 47 -9.52 -20.61 13.50
CA TYR A 47 -10.21 -21.32 12.42
C TYR A 47 -11.70 -20.96 12.28
N LEU A 48 -12.28 -20.19 13.21
CA LEU A 48 -13.59 -19.56 13.00
C LEU A 48 -13.52 -18.38 12.03
N HIS A 49 -12.35 -17.75 11.89
CA HIS A 49 -12.15 -16.56 11.06
C HIS A 49 -11.37 -16.84 9.79
N PHE A 50 -10.38 -17.74 9.83
CA PHE A 50 -9.47 -17.98 8.72
C PHE A 50 -9.18 -19.47 8.54
N GLN A 51 -9.19 -19.94 7.28
CA GLN A 51 -8.92 -21.34 6.95
C GLN A 51 -7.47 -21.72 7.24
N ASN A 52 -6.54 -20.81 6.98
CA ASN A 52 -5.11 -20.99 7.20
C ASN A 52 -4.41 -19.62 7.18
N LYS A 53 -3.08 -19.60 7.27
CA LYS A 53 -2.31 -18.34 7.25
C LYS A 53 -2.31 -17.61 5.90
N PHE A 54 -2.53 -18.33 4.80
CA PHE A 54 -2.60 -17.76 3.45
C PHE A 54 -3.91 -16.98 3.28
N ASP A 55 -5.03 -17.60 3.65
CA ASP A 55 -6.34 -16.95 3.72
C ASP A 55 -6.32 -15.67 4.59
N LEU A 56 -5.61 -15.72 5.73
CA LEU A 56 -5.39 -14.54 6.56
C LEU A 56 -4.60 -13.44 5.82
N ILE A 57 -3.44 -13.74 5.23
CA ILE A 57 -2.64 -12.69 4.59
C ILE A 57 -3.35 -12.14 3.35
N ASP A 58 -4.10 -12.96 2.62
CA ASP A 58 -4.89 -12.54 1.46
C ASP A 58 -5.99 -11.56 1.90
N THR A 59 -6.72 -11.88 2.98
CA THR A 59 -7.71 -10.95 3.56
C THR A 59 -7.07 -9.62 4.00
N VAL A 60 -5.91 -9.68 4.64
CA VAL A 60 -5.18 -8.49 5.08
C VAL A 60 -4.70 -7.66 3.88
N ARG A 61 -4.22 -8.33 2.83
CA ARG A 61 -3.79 -7.69 1.58
C ARG A 61 -4.94 -6.94 0.93
N ASP A 62 -6.11 -7.56 0.83
CA ASP A 62 -7.29 -6.94 0.25
C ASP A 62 -7.75 -5.72 1.05
N ASP A 63 -7.83 -5.84 2.38
CA ASP A 63 -8.27 -4.76 3.28
C ASP A 63 -7.31 -3.55 3.20
N ILE A 64 -6.00 -3.79 3.28
CA ILE A 64 -4.97 -2.73 3.25
C ILE A 64 -4.89 -2.10 1.85
N THR A 65 -4.93 -2.90 0.79
CA THR A 65 -4.84 -2.43 -0.60
C THR A 65 -6.07 -1.60 -0.98
N THR A 66 -7.25 -2.05 -0.57
CA THR A 66 -8.50 -1.30 -0.78
C THR A 66 -8.44 0.07 -0.10
N THR A 67 -7.94 0.11 1.13
CA THR A 67 -7.77 1.36 1.89
C THR A 67 -6.77 2.29 1.18
N PHE A 68 -5.60 1.78 0.78
CA PHE A 68 -4.62 2.53 0.00
C PHE A 68 -5.22 3.13 -1.26
N LEU A 69 -5.92 2.33 -2.06
CA LEU A 69 -6.54 2.78 -3.30
C LEU A 69 -7.59 3.85 -3.03
N SER A 70 -8.32 3.78 -1.91
CA SER A 70 -9.39 4.73 -1.56
C SER A 70 -8.93 6.18 -1.47
N PHE A 71 -7.64 6.45 -1.17
CA PHE A 71 -7.09 7.81 -1.13
C PHE A 71 -7.07 8.50 -2.51
N TYR A 72 -7.15 7.71 -3.59
CA TYR A 72 -7.30 8.20 -4.96
C TYR A 72 -8.77 8.26 -5.35
N GLY A 73 -9.19 9.21 -6.19
CA GLY A 73 -10.55 9.24 -6.76
C GLY A 73 -11.52 10.25 -6.16
N HIS A 74 -11.09 11.10 -5.21
CA HIS A 74 -11.87 12.26 -4.80
C HIS A 74 -11.55 13.46 -5.69
N LYS A 75 -12.53 13.90 -6.51
CA LYS A 75 -12.44 15.16 -7.27
C LYS A 75 -12.60 16.35 -6.32
N GLU A 76 -11.54 16.69 -5.58
CA GLU A 76 -11.46 17.93 -4.81
C GLU A 76 -10.48 18.93 -5.45
N ASN A 77 -10.48 20.18 -5.00
CA ASN A 77 -9.62 21.26 -5.49
C ASN A 77 -8.14 20.82 -5.58
N ALA A 78 -7.57 20.91 -6.79
CA ALA A 78 -6.38 20.15 -7.20
C ALA A 78 -5.13 20.32 -6.32
N SER A 79 -4.75 21.53 -5.89
CA SER A 79 -3.48 21.74 -5.19
C SER A 79 -3.49 21.33 -3.71
N LEU A 80 -4.56 21.65 -2.97
CA LEU A 80 -4.72 21.27 -1.56
C LEU A 80 -5.04 19.78 -1.41
N ALA A 81 -5.76 19.20 -2.38
CA ALA A 81 -6.08 17.78 -2.41
C ALA A 81 -4.81 16.92 -2.63
N VAL A 82 -3.91 17.31 -3.54
CA VAL A 82 -2.69 16.55 -3.84
C VAL A 82 -1.76 16.41 -2.62
N ASN A 83 -1.56 17.48 -1.85
CA ASN A 83 -0.71 17.43 -0.64
C ASN A 83 -1.32 16.55 0.46
N LYS A 84 -2.65 16.59 0.63
CA LYS A 84 -3.33 15.72 1.62
C LYS A 84 -3.33 14.26 1.19
N THR A 85 -3.62 13.98 -0.09
CA THR A 85 -3.64 12.61 -0.63
C THR A 85 -2.28 11.95 -0.49
N THR A 86 -1.20 12.63 -0.91
CA THR A 86 0.18 12.11 -0.78
C THR A 86 0.56 11.85 0.68
N TYR A 87 0.20 12.76 1.60
CA TYR A 87 0.39 12.53 3.04
C TYR A 87 -0.35 11.27 3.52
N TYR A 88 -1.64 11.11 3.24
CA TYR A 88 -2.41 9.94 3.68
C TYR A 88 -1.86 8.64 3.11
N ILE A 89 -1.39 8.65 1.86
CA ILE A 89 -0.74 7.51 1.23
C ILE A 89 0.54 7.13 1.97
N CYS A 90 1.45 8.09 2.18
CA CYS A 90 2.72 7.85 2.84
C CYS A 90 2.51 7.42 4.31
N GLN A 91 1.56 8.04 5.01
CA GLN A 91 1.20 7.66 6.38
C GLN A 91 0.68 6.22 6.43
N HIS A 92 -0.24 5.85 5.55
CA HIS A 92 -0.78 4.49 5.47
C HIS A 92 0.31 3.45 5.17
N ILE A 93 1.22 3.75 4.24
CA ILE A 93 2.37 2.91 3.93
C ILE A 93 3.26 2.71 5.17
N TYR A 94 3.47 3.75 5.96
CA TYR A 94 4.27 3.70 7.18
C TYR A 94 3.57 2.93 8.33
N ASP A 95 2.27 3.14 8.51
CA ASP A 95 1.45 2.46 9.52
C ASP A 95 1.44 0.94 9.30
N TYR A 96 1.36 0.51 8.02
CA TYR A 96 1.42 -0.89 7.60
C TYR A 96 2.80 -1.32 7.07
N ARG A 97 3.89 -0.69 7.52
CA ARG A 97 5.25 -0.90 6.99
C ARG A 97 5.69 -2.36 6.87
N ASN A 98 5.39 -3.21 7.86
CA ASN A 98 5.80 -4.62 7.83
C ASN A 98 5.09 -5.39 6.69
N PHE A 99 3.84 -5.03 6.40
CA PHE A 99 3.11 -5.58 5.27
C PHE A 99 3.71 -5.11 3.95
N TYR A 100 3.97 -3.81 3.80
CA TYR A 100 4.56 -3.28 2.57
C TYR A 100 6.00 -3.76 2.33
N GLN A 101 6.80 -3.93 3.39
CA GLN A 101 8.13 -4.56 3.29
C GLN A 101 8.03 -5.99 2.75
N TYR A 102 7.03 -6.75 3.19
CA TYR A 102 6.78 -8.10 2.67
C TYR A 102 6.25 -8.09 1.22
N GLU A 103 5.22 -7.29 0.93
CA GLU A 103 4.52 -7.33 -0.35
C GLU A 103 5.27 -6.64 -1.49
N PHE A 104 6.06 -5.59 -1.23
CA PHE A 104 6.84 -4.90 -2.27
C PHE A 104 8.09 -5.68 -2.71
N ASP A 105 8.40 -6.81 -2.05
CA ASP A 105 9.33 -7.81 -2.53
C ASP A 105 8.69 -8.79 -3.52
N ASN A 106 7.35 -8.82 -3.63
CA ASN A 106 6.61 -9.62 -4.61
C ASN A 106 6.33 -8.79 -5.88
N PRO A 107 7.00 -9.06 -7.02
CA PRO A 107 6.81 -8.29 -8.25
C PRO A 107 5.37 -8.35 -8.79
N SER A 108 4.67 -9.47 -8.57
CA SER A 108 3.27 -9.63 -9.01
C SER A 108 2.35 -8.67 -8.27
N TYR A 109 2.54 -8.49 -6.96
CA TYR A 109 1.76 -7.54 -6.17
C TYR A 109 2.03 -6.09 -6.61
N VAL A 110 3.30 -5.72 -6.78
CA VAL A 110 3.69 -4.38 -7.27
C VAL A 110 3.07 -4.09 -8.64
N GLN A 111 3.09 -5.07 -9.53
CA GLN A 111 2.52 -4.97 -10.87
C GLN A 111 0.98 -4.83 -10.84
N GLU A 112 0.31 -5.64 -10.04
CA GLU A 112 -1.14 -5.60 -9.86
C GLU A 112 -1.59 -4.27 -9.28
N LEU A 113 -0.97 -3.82 -8.18
CA LEU A 113 -1.26 -2.54 -7.55
C LEU A 113 -1.05 -1.36 -8.52
N SER A 114 0.01 -1.39 -9.32
CA SER A 114 0.27 -0.37 -10.34
C SER A 114 -0.81 -0.32 -11.41
N ASN A 115 -1.27 -1.49 -11.87
CA ASN A 115 -2.33 -1.59 -12.87
C ASN A 115 -3.68 -1.11 -12.32
N THR A 116 -4.08 -1.57 -11.14
CA THR A 116 -5.33 -1.14 -10.50
C THR A 116 -5.32 0.36 -10.21
N LEU A 117 -4.19 0.92 -9.79
CA LEU A 117 -4.06 2.36 -9.63
C LEU A 117 -4.20 3.09 -10.98
N ALA A 118 -3.61 2.59 -12.07
CA ALA A 118 -3.75 3.18 -13.40
C ALA A 118 -5.21 3.18 -13.88
N GLU A 119 -5.96 2.11 -13.67
CA GLU A 119 -7.40 2.06 -13.95
C GLU A 119 -8.17 3.11 -13.15
N LYS A 120 -7.83 3.28 -11.87
CA LYS A 120 -8.48 4.26 -11.01
C LYS A 120 -8.14 5.70 -11.41
N LEU A 121 -6.87 5.97 -11.75
CA LEU A 121 -6.43 7.27 -12.22
C LEU A 121 -7.03 7.62 -13.57
N LEU A 122 -7.22 6.65 -14.48
CA LEU A 122 -7.90 6.87 -15.77
C LEU A 122 -9.35 7.36 -15.60
N GLN A 123 -10.04 6.97 -14.52
CA GLN A 123 -11.39 7.48 -14.24
C GLN A 123 -11.39 8.95 -13.79
N VAL A 124 -10.25 9.44 -13.31
CA VAL A 124 -10.07 10.81 -12.83
C VAL A 124 -9.47 11.70 -13.93
N TYR A 125 -8.47 11.17 -14.63
CA TYR A 125 -7.70 11.80 -15.69
C TYR A 125 -8.10 11.17 -17.03
N ASP A 126 -8.62 11.96 -17.96
CA ASP A 126 -9.00 11.51 -19.31
C ASP A 126 -7.78 11.33 -20.23
N ASP A 127 -6.67 10.83 -19.67
CA ASP A 127 -5.42 10.53 -20.36
C ASP A 127 -4.84 9.21 -19.84
N LYS A 128 -4.93 8.17 -20.67
CA LYS A 128 -4.45 6.83 -20.36
C LYS A 128 -2.94 6.76 -20.20
N SER A 129 -2.17 7.48 -21.02
CA SER A 129 -0.70 7.43 -20.93
C SER A 129 -0.23 8.12 -19.66
N TYR A 130 -0.85 9.25 -19.30
CA TYR A 130 -0.59 9.91 -18.03
C TYR A 130 -0.98 9.02 -16.84
N ALA A 131 -2.17 8.40 -16.86
CA ALA A 131 -2.61 7.51 -15.79
C ALA A 131 -1.66 6.33 -15.57
N ILE A 132 -1.17 5.70 -16.66
CA ILE A 132 -0.17 4.63 -16.57
C ILE A 132 1.14 5.18 -15.97
N PHE A 133 1.66 6.27 -16.52
CA PHE A 133 2.93 6.85 -16.04
C PHE A 133 2.86 7.24 -14.55
N ALA A 134 1.81 7.97 -14.15
CA ALA A 134 1.63 8.43 -12.78
C ALA A 134 1.51 7.26 -11.78
N SER A 135 0.77 6.20 -12.15
CA SER A 135 0.63 5.02 -11.28
C SER A 135 1.94 4.28 -11.08
N PHE A 136 2.65 3.95 -12.17
CA PHE A 136 3.92 3.22 -12.06
C PHE A 136 5.02 4.07 -11.40
N GLY A 137 5.06 5.38 -11.67
CA GLY A 137 5.95 6.31 -11.00
C GLY A 137 5.69 6.37 -9.49
N THR A 138 4.42 6.43 -9.09
CA THR A 138 4.02 6.48 -7.68
C THR A 138 4.37 5.17 -6.96
N ILE A 139 3.95 4.02 -7.50
CA ILE A 139 4.25 2.72 -6.88
C ILE A 139 5.75 2.44 -6.87
N GLY A 140 6.48 2.84 -7.93
CA GLY A 140 7.93 2.75 -7.98
C GLY A 140 8.60 3.55 -6.85
N TYR A 141 8.23 4.83 -6.69
CA TYR A 141 8.75 5.66 -5.61
C TYR A 141 8.49 5.06 -4.22
N LEU A 142 7.24 4.64 -3.95
CA LEU A 142 6.87 4.03 -2.68
C LEU A 142 7.64 2.72 -2.43
N THR A 143 7.84 1.92 -3.48
CA THR A 143 8.63 0.68 -3.40
C THR A 143 10.08 0.96 -2.98
N PHE A 144 10.72 1.98 -3.55
CA PHE A 144 12.07 2.39 -3.16
C PHE A 144 12.13 2.92 -1.73
N TRP A 145 11.16 3.75 -1.33
CA TRP A 145 11.09 4.30 0.04
C TRP A 145 10.97 3.20 1.10
N VAL A 146 10.15 2.18 0.85
CA VAL A 146 10.02 1.00 1.72
C VAL A 146 11.32 0.19 1.76
N LYS A 147 11.96 -0.06 0.61
CA LYS A 147 13.19 -0.87 0.49
C LYS A 147 14.42 -0.22 1.11
N ASP A 148 14.48 1.11 1.12
CA ASP A 148 15.53 1.87 1.81
C ASP A 148 15.29 1.95 3.34
N GLY A 149 14.22 1.31 3.84
CA GLY A 149 13.93 1.23 5.26
C GLY A 149 13.30 2.50 5.84
N PHE A 150 12.52 3.23 5.03
CA PHE A 150 11.81 4.45 5.45
C PHE A 150 12.74 5.55 5.97
N GLN A 151 13.85 5.83 5.27
CA GLN A 151 14.79 6.90 5.66
C GLN A 151 14.14 8.28 5.77
N LEU A 152 13.11 8.53 4.96
CA LEU A 152 12.27 9.72 5.05
C LEU A 152 11.08 9.46 5.97
N SER A 153 10.70 10.45 6.76
CA SER A 153 9.40 10.46 7.45
C SER A 153 8.24 10.47 6.44
N PRO A 154 7.01 10.09 6.84
CA PRO A 154 5.85 10.16 5.96
C PRO A 154 5.62 11.54 5.33
N ASP A 155 5.83 12.62 6.09
CA ASP A 155 5.72 14.00 5.60
C ASP A 155 6.77 14.32 4.53
N GLU A 156 8.03 13.94 4.76
CA GLU A 156 9.12 14.15 3.80
C GLU A 156 8.92 13.32 2.54
N ALA A 157 8.51 12.06 2.68
CA ALA A 157 8.23 11.19 1.56
C ALA A 157 7.04 11.69 0.72
N ALA A 158 5.99 12.20 1.37
CA ALA A 158 4.86 12.82 0.71
C ALA A 158 5.30 14.06 -0.08
N ALA A 159 6.15 14.91 0.50
CA ALA A 159 6.68 16.09 -0.18
C ALA A 159 7.48 15.73 -1.44
N GLU A 160 8.26 14.66 -1.42
CA GLU A 160 8.94 14.15 -2.62
C GLU A 160 7.97 13.56 -3.65
N LEU A 161 6.97 12.79 -3.21
CA LEU A 161 5.96 12.20 -4.08
C LEU A 161 5.12 13.26 -4.81
N VAL A 162 4.79 14.38 -4.15
CA VAL A 162 4.10 15.52 -4.79
C VAL A 162 4.91 16.06 -5.98
N LYS A 163 6.24 16.16 -5.85
CA LYS A 163 7.09 16.64 -6.95
C LYS A 163 6.94 15.74 -8.17
N ILE A 164 6.86 14.42 -7.98
CA ILE A 164 6.68 13.46 -9.07
C ILE A 164 5.31 13.64 -9.77
N GLY A 165 4.25 13.86 -8.98
CA GLY A 165 2.87 13.98 -9.49
C GLY A 165 2.52 15.34 -10.12
N VAL A 166 3.22 16.42 -9.75
CA VAL A 166 2.93 17.79 -10.24
C VAL A 166 3.95 18.24 -11.30
N THR A 167 5.02 17.47 -11.53
CA THR A 167 5.98 17.80 -12.59
C THR A 167 5.30 17.70 -13.95
N ASP A 168 5.18 18.84 -14.64
CA ASP A 168 4.81 18.87 -16.05
C ASP A 168 5.98 18.34 -16.89
N TRP A 169 5.99 17.03 -17.12
CA TRP A 169 7.02 16.36 -17.91
C TRP A 169 7.11 16.87 -19.36
N SER A 170 6.10 17.60 -19.85
CA SER A 170 6.12 18.25 -21.17
C SER A 170 6.91 19.56 -21.21
N THR A 171 7.19 20.18 -20.06
CA THR A 171 8.07 21.37 -19.99
C THR A 171 9.55 20.99 -19.98
N LEU A 172 9.90 19.79 -19.52
CA LEU A 172 11.27 19.28 -19.55
C LEU A 172 11.73 18.93 -20.98
N SER A 173 10.82 18.51 -21.86
CA SER A 173 11.14 18.23 -23.27
C SER A 173 11.42 19.50 -24.10
N ASN A 174 10.95 20.67 -23.66
CA ASN A 174 11.19 21.95 -24.35
C ASN A 174 12.52 22.62 -23.99
N GLY A 175 13.24 22.14 -22.96
CA GLY A 175 14.53 22.69 -22.52
C GLY A 175 15.72 21.74 -22.64
N ILE A 176 15.48 20.44 -22.81
CA ILE A 176 16.54 19.44 -22.93
C ILE A 176 16.79 19.22 -24.43
N LYS A 177 17.94 19.71 -24.93
CA LYS A 177 18.58 19.05 -26.08
C LYS A 177 18.71 17.60 -25.69
N ILE A 178 17.85 16.76 -26.27
CA ILE A 178 17.87 15.31 -26.12
C ILE A 178 19.29 14.87 -26.50
N ARG A 179 20.18 14.71 -25.51
CA ARG A 179 21.32 13.84 -25.65
C ARG A 179 20.70 12.46 -25.61
N ASN A 180 20.58 11.86 -26.78
CA ASN A 180 20.11 10.50 -27.01
C ASN A 180 20.56 9.58 -25.87
N ILE A 181 19.61 9.19 -25.03
CA ILE A 181 19.67 7.94 -24.27
C ILE A 181 18.39 7.18 -24.59
N LEU A 182 18.25 6.87 -25.88
CA LEU A 182 17.82 5.60 -26.45
C LEU A 182 18.56 5.46 -27.78
#